data_AF-A0A9E0WDJ9-F1
#
_entry.id   AF-A0A9E0WDJ9-F1
#
_cell.length_a   1.000
_cell.length_b   1.000
_cell.length_c   1.000
_cell.angle_alpha   90.00
_cell.angle_beta   90.00
_cell.angle_gamma   90.00
#
_symmetry.space_group_name_H-M   'P 1'
#
loop_
_entity.id
_entity.type
_entity.pdbx_description
1 polymer ?
#
loop_
_entity_poly.entity_id
_entity_poly.type
_entity_poly.pdbx_seq_one_letter_code
_entity_poly.pdbx_strand_id
1 'polypeptide(L)'
;MEHYLSLFVRAIFIENMALAFFLGMCTFLAVSKKIATAAGLGVAVIVVLSITVPVNNLIFNNLLADGALAWAGLPDVDLSFLHLLSYIAVIAALVQILEMFLDKYVPALYATLGV
;
A
#
# COMPACT_ATOMS: atom_id res chain seq x y z
N MET A 1 12.03 -2.41 30.83
CA MET A 1 10.62 -2.14 30.48
C MET A 1 10.43 -0.74 29.92
N GLU A 2 11.06 0.27 30.52
CA GLU A 2 11.05 1.67 30.03
C GLU A 2 11.48 1.82 28.56
N HIS A 3 12.49 1.05 28.12
CA HIS A 3 12.96 1.06 26.73
C HIS A 3 11.92 0.57 25.71
N TYR A 4 11.09 -0.42 26.06
CA TYR A 4 10.04 -0.91 25.16
C TYR A 4 8.87 0.07 25.09
N LEU A 5 8.55 0.73 26.21
CA LEU A 5 7.55 1.79 26.26
C LEU A 5 7.99 3.03 25.48
N SER A 6 9.26 3.42 25.60
CA SER A 6 9.82 4.54 24.82
C SER A 6 9.85 4.23 23.32
N LEU A 7 10.18 2.99 22.94
CA LEU A 7 10.12 2.55 21.54
C LEU A 7 8.69 2.59 21.00
N PHE A 8 7.71 2.12 21.77
CA PHE A 8 6.30 2.12 21.39
C PHE A 8 5.76 3.53 21.17
N VAL A 9 6.01 4.46 22.11
CA VAL A 9 5.58 5.86 21.99
C VAL A 9 6.27 6.54 20.81
N ARG A 10 7.58 6.32 20.62
CA ARG A 10 8.34 6.89 19.51
C ARG A 10 7.85 6.36 18.15
N ALA A 11 7.61 5.05 18.03
CA ALA A 11 7.15 4.43 16.80
C ALA A 11 5.73 4.87 16.38
N ILE A 12 4.81 5.07 17.34
CA ILE A 12 3.42 5.45 17.03
C ILE A 12 3.26 6.94 16.76
N PHE A 13 3.94 7.81 17.52
CA PHE A 13 3.67 9.25 17.50
C PHE A 13 4.77 10.08 16.84
N ILE A 14 6.04 9.66 16.91
CA ILE A 14 7.17 10.48 16.45
C ILE A 14 7.63 10.04 15.06
N GLU A 15 7.72 8.73 14.82
CA GLU A 15 8.25 8.16 13.57
C GLU A 15 7.17 7.56 12.66
N ASN A 16 5.90 7.62 13.07
CA ASN A 16 4.80 7.12 12.25
C ASN A 16 4.56 8.03 11.05
N MET A 17 4.92 7.55 9.88
CA MET A 17 4.86 8.32 8.64
C MET A 17 3.45 8.84 8.31
N ALA A 18 2.39 8.17 8.76
CA ALA A 18 1.02 8.60 8.52
C ALA A 18 0.65 9.87 9.33
N LEU A 19 1.11 10.00 10.57
CA LEU A 19 0.88 11.20 11.40
C LEU A 19 1.91 12.31 11.16
N ALA A 20 3.16 11.94 10.84
CA ALA A 20 4.24 12.90 10.67
C ALA A 20 4.25 13.58 9.28
N PHE A 21 3.89 12.85 8.22
CA PHE A 21 3.95 13.37 6.84
C PHE A 21 2.59 13.55 6.17
N PHE A 22 1.48 13.23 6.86
CA PHE A 22 0.13 13.31 6.32
C PHE A 22 -0.04 12.61 4.94
N LEU A 23 0.67 11.50 4.69
CA LEU A 23 0.44 10.71 3.47
C LEU A 23 -0.92 9.99 3.58
N GLY A 24 -1.75 10.10 2.54
CA GLY A 24 -3.08 9.47 2.51
C GLY A 24 -4.25 10.37 2.97
N MET A 25 -4.06 11.69 3.03
CA MET A 25 -5.12 12.64 3.41
C MET A 25 -6.41 12.51 2.58
N CYS A 26 -6.33 12.16 1.30
CA CYS A 26 -7.47 12.16 0.40
C CYS A 26 -8.58 11.22 0.89
N THR A 27 -8.22 9.98 1.26
CA THR A 27 -9.18 8.97 1.75
C THR A 27 -9.52 9.18 3.23
N PHE A 28 -8.57 9.67 4.03
CA PHE A 28 -8.80 9.99 5.44
C PHE A 28 -9.81 11.14 5.62
N LEU A 29 -9.69 12.22 4.84
CA LEU A 29 -10.61 13.35 4.89
C LEU A 29 -12.02 12.98 4.38
N ALA A 30 -12.11 12.07 3.41
CA ALA A 30 -13.39 11.62 2.86
C ALA A 30 -14.17 10.70 3.82
N VAL A 31 -13.50 9.79 4.54
CA VAL A 31 -14.16 8.67 5.25
C VAL A 31 -14.12 8.79 6.79
N SER A 32 -13.57 9.89 7.33
CA SER A 32 -13.40 10.13 8.77
C SER A 32 -14.69 10.40 9.56
N LYS A 33 -15.83 10.66 8.92
CA LYS A 33 -17.09 11.01 9.61
C LYS A 33 -17.75 9.87 10.39
N LYS A 34 -17.49 8.61 10.02
CA LYS A 34 -18.10 7.42 10.62
C LYS A 34 -17.02 6.40 10.95
N ILE A 35 -16.90 6.06 12.24
CA ILE A 35 -15.85 5.16 12.75
C ILE A 35 -15.94 3.76 12.11
N ALA A 36 -17.15 3.22 11.94
CA ALA A 36 -17.36 1.90 11.36
C ALA A 36 -16.81 1.78 9.91
N THR A 37 -17.03 2.81 9.08
CA THR A 37 -16.49 2.88 7.71
C THR A 37 -14.99 3.16 7.69
N ALA A 38 -14.49 4.02 8.57
CA ALA A 38 -13.05 4.27 8.68
C ALA A 38 -12.28 3.00 9.09
N ALA A 39 -12.84 2.20 10.01
CA ALA A 39 -12.27 0.92 10.40
C ALA A 39 -12.27 -0.10 9.25
N GLY A 40 -13.38 -0.23 8.52
CA GLY A 40 -13.46 -1.13 7.37
C GLY A 40 -12.50 -0.74 6.24
N LEU A 41 -12.37 0.55 5.95
CA LEU A 41 -11.41 1.06 4.97
C LEU A 41 -9.96 0.85 5.44
N GLY A 42 -9.67 1.07 6.72
CA GLY A 42 -8.35 0.82 7.29
C GLY A 42 -7.92 -0.64 7.15
N VAL A 43 -8.81 -1.59 7.43
CA VAL A 43 -8.53 -3.02 7.22
C VAL A 43 -8.28 -3.32 5.74
N ALA A 44 -9.11 -2.77 4.84
CA ALA A 44 -8.92 -2.96 3.40
C ALA A 44 -7.55 -2.46 2.91
N VAL A 45 -7.12 -1.27 3.36
CA VAL A 45 -5.81 -0.71 3.01
C VAL A 45 -4.67 -1.55 3.59
N ILE A 46 -4.79 -2.03 4.83
CA ILE A 46 -3.78 -2.91 5.44
C ILE A 46 -3.61 -4.20 4.61
N VAL A 47 -4.71 -4.80 4.16
CA VAL A 47 -4.68 -6.01 3.32
C VAL A 47 -3.97 -5.72 2.00
N VAL A 48 -4.33 -4.64 1.31
CA VAL A 48 -3.67 -4.26 0.05
C VAL A 48 -2.18 -4.03 0.29
N LEU A 49 -1.79 -3.23 1.29
CA LEU A 49 -0.38 -2.97 1.58
C LEU A 49 0.41 -4.24 1.90
N SER A 50 -0.20 -5.16 2.66
CA SER A 50 0.41 -6.44 3.03
C SER A 50 0.69 -7.33 1.82
N ILE A 51 -0.10 -7.20 0.74
CA ILE A 51 0.09 -7.94 -0.50
C ILE A 51 1.04 -7.18 -1.44
N THR A 52 0.88 -5.86 -1.57
CA THR A 52 1.66 -5.05 -2.52
C THR A 52 3.14 -5.01 -2.15
N VAL A 53 3.50 -4.92 -0.86
CA VAL A 53 4.90 -4.85 -0.43
C VAL A 53 5.72 -6.07 -0.87
N PRO A 54 5.31 -7.33 -0.58
CA PRO A 54 6.05 -8.49 -1.04
C PRO A 54 6.03 -8.64 -2.57
N VAL A 55 4.93 -8.28 -3.24
CA VAL A 55 4.85 -8.31 -4.71
C VAL A 55 5.83 -7.31 -5.34
N ASN A 56 5.90 -6.08 -4.82
CA ASN A 56 6.86 -5.08 -5.30
C ASN A 56 8.30 -5.52 -5.05
N ASN A 57 8.58 -6.17 -3.92
CA ASN A 57 9.92 -6.73 -3.66
C ASN A 57 10.28 -7.85 -4.65
N LEU A 58 9.32 -8.70 -5.03
CA LEU A 58 9.55 -9.71 -6.06
C LEU A 58 9.78 -9.07 -7.44
N ILE A 59 9.04 -8.03 -7.79
CA ILE A 59 9.20 -7.32 -9.06
C ILE A 59 10.54 -6.58 -9.10
N PHE A 60 10.95 -5.96 -8.00
CA PHE A 60 12.24 -5.28 -7.93
C PHE A 60 13.40 -6.23 -8.17
N ASN A 61 13.44 -7.34 -7.43
CA ASN A 61 14.54 -8.29 -7.48
C ASN A 61 14.56 -9.16 -8.75
N ASN A 62 13.39 -9.43 -9.37
CA ASN A 62 13.32 -10.31 -10.54
C ASN A 62 13.17 -9.58 -11.89
N LEU A 63 12.75 -8.31 -11.91
CA LEU A 63 12.50 -7.57 -13.16
C LEU A 63 13.25 -6.23 -13.28
N LEU A 64 13.51 -5.52 -12.18
CA LEU A 64 13.94 -4.10 -12.25
C LEU A 64 15.39 -3.85 -11.81
N ALA A 65 15.94 -4.66 -10.92
CA ALA A 65 17.31 -4.49 -10.46
C ALA A 65 18.32 -4.76 -11.60
N ASP A 66 19.50 -4.13 -11.51
CA ASP A 66 20.62 -4.37 -12.42
C ASP A 66 20.88 -5.88 -12.57
N GLY A 67 20.80 -6.39 -13.80
CA GLY A 67 21.01 -7.81 -14.09
C GLY A 67 19.87 -8.75 -13.70
N ALA A 68 18.72 -8.25 -13.22
CA ALA A 68 17.57 -9.08 -12.85
C ALA A 68 16.96 -9.82 -14.04
N LEU A 69 17.11 -9.31 -15.28
CA LEU A 69 16.70 -9.98 -16.52
C LEU A 69 17.69 -11.05 -17.02
N ALA A 70 18.66 -11.46 -16.20
CA ALA A 70 19.57 -12.56 -16.53
C ALA A 70 18.80 -13.87 -16.84
N TRP A 71 17.64 -14.11 -16.23
CA TRP A 71 16.79 -15.27 -16.53
C TRP A 71 16.13 -15.21 -17.93
N ALA A 72 16.04 -14.03 -18.54
CA ALA A 72 15.47 -13.80 -19.87
C ALA A 72 16.56 -13.58 -20.95
N GLY A 73 17.84 -13.70 -20.60
CA GLY A 73 18.97 -13.59 -21.55
C GLY A 73 19.44 -12.16 -21.84
N LEU A 74 19.02 -11.16 -21.06
CA LEU A 74 19.40 -9.74 -21.20
C LEU A 74 20.00 -9.21 -19.89
N PRO A 75 21.28 -9.51 -19.59
CA PRO A 75 21.89 -9.22 -18.30
C PRO A 75 22.32 -7.75 -18.10
N ASP A 76 22.45 -6.94 -19.16
CA ASP A 76 22.96 -5.56 -19.08
C ASP A 76 21.88 -4.47 -19.14
N VAL A 77 20.59 -4.84 -19.08
CA VAL A 77 19.49 -3.86 -19.15
C VAL A 77 19.10 -3.43 -17.73
N ASP A 78 19.49 -2.21 -17.36
CA ASP A 78 18.97 -1.54 -16.17
C ASP A 78 17.54 -1.01 -16.46
N LEU A 79 16.56 -1.56 -15.75
CA LEU A 79 15.17 -1.11 -15.77
C LEU A 79 14.81 -0.32 -14.50
N SER A 80 15.82 0.10 -13.72
CA SER A 80 15.65 0.79 -12.45
C SER A 80 14.95 2.14 -12.63
N PHE A 81 15.05 2.77 -13.81
CA PHE A 81 14.25 3.96 -14.15
C PHE A 81 12.72 3.69 -14.18
N LEU A 82 12.28 2.48 -14.52
CA LEU A 82 10.86 2.12 -14.60
C LEU A 82 10.26 1.74 -13.24
N HIS A 83 11.06 1.75 -12.17
CA HIS A 83 10.67 1.31 -10.84
C HIS A 83 9.44 2.02 -10.29
N LEU A 84 9.42 3.34 -10.39
CA LEU A 84 8.29 4.14 -9.94
C LEU A 84 7.01 3.79 -10.73
N LEU A 85 7.12 3.68 -12.05
CA LEU A 85 5.99 3.37 -12.94
C LEU A 85 5.43 1.97 -12.64
N SER A 86 6.31 0.98 -12.49
CA SER A 86 5.93 -0.40 -12.18
C SER A 86 5.17 -0.50 -10.87
N TYR A 87 5.64 0.18 -9.82
CA TYR A 87 4.97 0.16 -8.52
C TYR A 87 3.60 0.81 -8.54
N ILE A 88 3.44 1.93 -9.24
CA ILE A 88 2.14 2.57 -9.41
C ILE A 88 1.17 1.62 -10.14
N ALA A 89 1.63 0.95 -11.19
CA ALA A 89 0.79 0.00 -11.94
C ALA A 89 0.33 -1.20 -11.10
N VAL A 90 1.22 -1.75 -10.26
CA VAL A 90 0.90 -2.88 -9.36
C VAL A 90 -0.10 -2.44 -8.30
N ILE A 91 0.11 -1.28 -7.67
CA ILE A 91 -0.81 -0.73 -6.68
C ILE A 91 -2.19 -0.51 -7.32
N ALA A 92 -2.25 0.08 -8.52
CA ALA A 92 -3.50 0.31 -9.24
C ALA A 92 -4.26 -0.99 -9.53
N ALA A 93 -3.57 -2.03 -10.01
CA ALA A 93 -4.18 -3.33 -10.26
C ALA A 93 -4.75 -3.97 -8.98
N LEU A 94 -4.03 -3.88 -7.86
CA LEU A 94 -4.48 -4.44 -6.58
C LEU A 94 -5.65 -3.67 -5.98
N VAL A 95 -5.66 -2.34 -6.08
CA VAL A 95 -6.79 -1.51 -5.65
C VAL A 95 -8.04 -1.78 -6.49
N GLN A 96 -7.89 -2.01 -7.80
CA GLN A 96 -9.00 -2.39 -8.66
C GLN A 96 -9.63 -3.73 -8.25
N ILE A 97 -8.80 -4.71 -7.87
CA ILE A 97 -9.29 -5.98 -7.34
C ILE A 97 -10.01 -5.78 -6.01
N LEU A 98 -9.48 -4.91 -5.14
CA LEU A 98 -10.14 -4.56 -3.88
C LEU A 98 -11.52 -3.92 -4.13
N GLU A 99 -11.64 -3.02 -5.11
CA GLU A 99 -12.91 -2.37 -5.47
C GLU A 99 -13.97 -3.41 -5.86
N MET A 100 -13.63 -4.35 -6.75
CA MET A 100 -14.52 -5.45 -7.14
C MET A 100 -14.89 -6.36 -5.97
N PHE A 101 -13.99 -6.54 -5.00
CA PHE A 101 -14.26 -7.30 -3.78
C PHE A 101 -15.23 -6.56 -2.85
N LEU A 102 -15.04 -5.25 -2.65
CA LEU A 102 -15.89 -4.44 -1.79
C LEU A 102 -17.31 -4.31 -2.33
N ASP A 103 -17.48 -4.14 -3.64
CA ASP A 103 -18.80 -4.10 -4.29
C ASP A 103 -19.58 -5.41 -4.05
N LYS A 104 -18.91 -6.56 -4.20
CA LYS A 104 -19.56 -7.86 -4.06
C LYS A 104 -19.89 -8.26 -2.62
N TYR A 105 -18.97 -8.04 -1.67
CA TYR A 105 -19.11 -8.58 -0.31
C TYR A 105 -19.57 -7.55 0.71
N VAL A 106 -19.29 -6.25 0.51
CA VAL A 106 -19.57 -5.21 1.49
C VAL A 106 -20.13 -3.95 0.82
N PRO A 107 -21.34 -4.02 0.22
CA PRO A 107 -21.94 -2.91 -0.53
C PRO A 107 -22.20 -1.68 0.35
N ALA A 108 -22.39 -1.86 1.65
CA ALA A 108 -22.53 -0.76 2.60
C ALA A 108 -21.26 0.11 2.72
N LEU A 109 -20.07 -0.50 2.60
CA LEU A 109 -18.80 0.25 2.58
C LEU A 109 -18.56 0.87 1.20
N TYR A 110 -18.88 0.14 0.12
CA TYR A 110 -18.79 0.64 -1.25
C TYR A 110 -19.62 1.93 -1.43
N ALA A 111 -20.89 1.92 -1.02
CA ALA A 111 -21.77 3.10 -1.10
C ALA A 111 -21.29 4.31 -0.28
N THR A 112 -20.50 4.09 0.78
CA THR A 112 -19.96 5.18 1.61
C THR A 112 -18.66 5.77 1.08
N LEU A 113 -17.97 5.06 0.18
CA LEU A 113 -16.77 5.55 -0.49
C LEU A 113 -17.11 6.62 -1.54
N GLY A 114 -18.39 6.78 -1.90
CA GLY A 114 -18.88 7.88 -2.75
C GLY A 114 -18.52 7.73 -4.23
N VAL A 115 -18.18 6.51 -4.67
CA VAL A 115 -18.05 6.10 -6.07
C VAL A 115 -19.35 5.43 -6.51
#